data_AF-A0A354EK49-F1
#
_entry.id   AF-A0A354EK49-F1
#
_cell.length_a   1.000
_cell.length_b   1.000
_cell.length_c   1.000
_cell.angle_alpha   90.00
_cell.angle_beta   90.00
_cell.angle_gamma   90.00
#
_symmetry.space_group_name_H-M   'P 1'
#
loop_
_entity.id
_entity.type
_entity.pdbx_description
1 polymer ?
#
loop_
_entity_poly.entity_id
_entity_poly.type
_entity_poly.pdbx_seq_one_letter_code
_entity_poly.pdbx_strand_id
1 'polypeptide(L)'
;MTKKMVIFLASILLILGLVTIFSRQIGLCPSYSYSVCAYFFDSFFMVLLPTIPLFIFSLVTYLMKESVFQAWWRFARVWIPASMLAILVSPSNSHNWMFPIEKGTVAFFSSIFFVIISIILITIWSLKERKIKNR
;
A
#
# COMPACT_ATOMS: atom_id res chain seq x y z
N MET A 1 7.86 -15.41 -8.40
CA MET A 1 6.49 -15.00 -8.05
C MET A 1 5.82 -14.52 -9.31
N THR A 2 4.69 -15.11 -9.68
CA THR A 2 4.02 -14.79 -10.95
C THR A 2 3.22 -13.50 -10.81
N LYS A 3 3.09 -12.73 -11.90
CA LYS A 3 2.27 -11.51 -11.95
C LYS A 3 0.84 -11.74 -11.44
N LYS A 4 0.24 -12.88 -11.82
CA LYS A 4 -1.10 -13.30 -11.39
C LYS A 4 -1.20 -13.44 -9.87
N MET A 5 -0.19 -14.03 -9.23
CA MET A 5 -0.15 -14.20 -7.78
C MET A 5 -0.03 -12.86 -7.05
N VAL A 6 0.74 -11.91 -7.61
CA VAL A 6 0.87 -10.57 -7.01
C VAL A 6 -0.46 -9.81 -7.09
N ILE A 7 -1.14 -9.83 -8.24
CA ILE A 7 -2.46 -9.21 -8.37
C ILE A 7 -3.47 -9.87 -7.43
N PHE A 8 -3.47 -11.19 -7.34
CA PHE A 8 -4.38 -11.93 -6.47
C PHE A 8 -4.19 -11.55 -5.00
N LEU A 9 -2.94 -11.51 -4.53
CA LEU A 9 -2.62 -11.07 -3.17
C LEU A 9 -2.98 -9.60 -2.95
N ALA A 10 -2.67 -8.73 -3.91
CA ALA A 10 -3.04 -7.32 -3.87
C ALA A 10 -4.56 -7.12 -3.80
N SER A 11 -5.33 -7.91 -4.56
CA SER A 11 -6.78 -7.87 -4.52
C SER A 11 -7.34 -8.35 -3.18
N ILE A 12 -6.78 -9.41 -2.60
CA ILE A 12 -7.20 -9.88 -1.27
C ILE A 12 -6.96 -8.79 -0.22
N LEU A 13 -5.77 -8.19 -0.24
CA LEU A 13 -5.42 -7.11 0.70
C LEU A 13 -6.31 -5.88 0.51
N LEU A 14 -6.63 -5.52 -0.73
CA LEU A 14 -7.55 -4.43 -1.04
C LEU A 14 -8.97 -4.72 -0.53
N ILE A 15 -9.50 -5.92 -0.79
CA ILE A 15 -10.82 -6.35 -0.31
C ILE A 15 -10.84 -6.31 1.22
N LEU A 16 -9.80 -6.81 1.87
CA LEU A 16 -9.67 -6.77 3.32
C LEU A 16 -9.69 -5.32 3.85
N GLY A 17 -8.97 -4.41 3.18
CA GLY A 17 -9.01 -2.97 3.47
C GLY A 17 -10.41 -2.37 3.31
N LEU A 18 -11.13 -2.73 2.24
CA LEU A 18 -12.50 -2.30 2.01
C LEU A 18 -13.47 -2.84 3.07
N VAL A 19 -13.33 -4.09 3.50
CA VAL A 19 -14.12 -4.63 4.61
C VAL A 19 -13.87 -3.84 5.89
N THR A 20 -12.64 -3.41 6.14
CA THR A 20 -12.29 -2.66 7.37
C THR A 20 -12.86 -1.24 7.37
N ILE A 21 -12.82 -0.52 6.24
CA ILE A 21 -13.39 0.84 6.15
C ILE A 21 -14.92 0.81 6.21
N PHE A 22 -15.55 -0.21 5.64
CA PHE A 22 -17.00 -0.36 5.65
C PHE A 22 -17.55 -1.11 6.86
N SER A 23 -16.69 -1.51 7.82
CA SER A 23 -17.03 -2.30 9.01
C SER A 23 -18.26 -1.79 9.78
N ARG A 24 -18.45 -0.47 9.88
CA ARG A 24 -19.64 0.14 10.52
C ARG A 24 -20.92 -0.02 9.71
N GLN A 25 -20.83 0.04 8.38
CA GLN A 25 -22.00 -0.06 7.48
C GLN A 25 -22.47 -1.51 7.33
N ILE A 26 -21.54 -2.47 7.37
CA ILE A 26 -21.85 -3.91 7.30
C ILE A 26 -22.25 -4.50 8.67
N GLY A 27 -22.35 -3.67 9.71
CA GLY A 27 -22.78 -4.10 11.05
C GLY A 27 -21.72 -4.88 11.85
N LEU A 28 -20.46 -4.91 11.41
CA LEU A 28 -19.36 -5.55 12.17
C LEU A 28 -19.00 -4.77 13.44
N CYS A 29 -19.18 -3.44 13.44
CA CYS A 29 -19.11 -2.63 14.65
C CYS A 29 -20.40 -1.82 14.82
N PRO A 30 -20.98 -1.78 16.03
CA PRO A 30 -22.16 -0.96 16.32
C PRO A 30 -21.83 0.52 16.11
N SER A 31 -22.74 1.24 15.45
CA SER A 31 -22.57 2.63 15.03
C SER A 31 -22.65 3.66 16.17
N TYR A 32 -23.06 3.24 17.36
CA TYR A 32 -23.49 4.13 18.45
C TYR A 32 -22.42 4.44 19.50
N SER A 33 -21.19 3.92 19.36
CA SER A 33 -20.10 4.23 20.28
C SER A 33 -18.73 4.13 19.60
N TYR A 34 -17.82 5.06 19.93
CA TYR A 34 -16.37 4.93 19.72
C TYR A 34 -15.87 3.75 20.58
N SER A 35 -16.21 2.55 20.14
CA SER A 35 -15.85 1.30 20.78
C SER A 35 -14.46 0.87 20.35
N VAL A 36 -13.82 0.04 21.17
CA VAL A 36 -12.54 -0.62 20.85
C VAL A 36 -12.57 -1.29 19.47
N CYS A 37 -13.75 -1.78 19.05
CA CYS A 37 -14.01 -2.31 17.71
C CYS A 37 -13.66 -1.30 16.61
N ALA A 38 -14.22 -0.09 16.67
CA ALA A 38 -14.01 0.93 15.65
C ALA A 38 -12.54 1.37 15.57
N TYR A 39 -11.86 1.50 16.72
CA TYR A 39 -10.43 1.83 16.76
C TYR A 39 -9.56 0.71 16.18
N PHE A 40 -9.91 -0.55 16.43
CA PHE A 40 -9.19 -1.70 15.85
C PHE A 40 -9.28 -1.71 14.33
N PHE A 41 -10.48 -1.58 13.76
CA PHE A 41 -10.66 -1.57 12.30
C PHE A 41 -10.01 -0.36 11.63
N ASP A 42 -10.06 0.82 12.27
CA ASP A 42 -9.39 2.02 11.75
C ASP A 42 -7.86 1.86 11.77
N SER A 43 -7.28 1.38 12.87
CA SER A 43 -5.85 1.09 12.92
C SER A 43 -5.43 0.01 11.92
N PHE A 44 -6.29 -0.98 11.66
CA PHE A 44 -6.00 -2.03 10.70
C PHE A 44 -6.07 -1.51 9.25
N PHE A 45 -7.04 -0.65 8.95
CA PHE A 45 -7.14 0.03 7.66
C PHE A 45 -5.89 0.87 7.38
N MET A 46 -5.40 1.64 8.36
CA MET A 46 -4.19 2.45 8.21
C MET A 46 -2.95 1.62 7.82
N VAL A 47 -2.81 0.41 8.37
CA VAL A 47 -1.73 -0.52 8.03
C VAL A 47 -1.88 -1.07 6.61
N LEU A 48 -3.11 -1.24 6.14
CA LEU A 48 -3.42 -1.69 4.77
C LEU A 48 -3.39 -0.55 3.74
N LEU A 49 -3.32 0.71 4.15
CA LEU A 49 -3.35 1.86 3.23
C LEU A 49 -2.29 1.78 2.10
N PRO A 50 -1.03 1.35 2.34
CA PRO A 50 -0.03 1.15 1.28
C PRO A 50 -0.38 0.05 0.27
N THR A 51 -1.36 -0.81 0.54
CA THR A 51 -1.76 -1.87 -0.39
C THR A 51 -2.59 -1.34 -1.56
N ILE A 52 -3.23 -0.17 -1.41
CA ILE A 52 -3.99 0.49 -2.49
C ILE A 52 -3.07 0.85 -3.66
N PRO A 53 -1.99 1.63 -3.48
CA PRO A 53 -1.09 1.93 -4.59
C PRO A 53 -0.37 0.67 -5.08
N LEU A 54 -0.09 -0.32 -4.22
CA LEU A 54 0.45 -1.61 -4.66
C LEU A 54 -0.48 -2.32 -5.66
N PHE A 55 -1.80 -2.31 -5.43
CA PHE A 55 -2.76 -2.89 -6.37
C PHE A 55 -2.76 -2.16 -7.72
N ILE A 56 -2.78 -0.82 -7.69
CA ILE A 56 -2.75 0.02 -8.90
C ILE A 56 -1.48 -0.26 -9.71
N PHE A 57 -0.30 -0.22 -9.07
CA PHE A 57 0.96 -0.47 -9.77
C PHE A 57 1.12 -1.94 -10.19
N SER A 58 0.53 -2.89 -9.47
CA SER A 58 0.49 -4.29 -9.90
C SER A 58 -0.31 -4.45 -11.20
N LEU A 59 -1.41 -3.73 -11.38
CA LEU A 59 -2.18 -3.73 -12.64
C LEU A 59 -1.39 -3.06 -13.77
N VAL A 60 -0.75 -1.92 -13.51
CA VAL A 60 0.06 -1.21 -14.51
C VAL A 60 1.23 -2.07 -14.98
N THR A 61 1.97 -2.68 -14.04
CA THR A 61 3.14 -3.52 -14.35
C THR A 61 2.77 -4.88 -14.95
N TYR A 62 1.51 -5.32 -14.81
CA TYR A 62 1.00 -6.52 -15.48
C TYR A 62 1.05 -6.39 -17.00
N LEU A 63 0.66 -5.22 -17.52
CA LEU A 63 0.67 -4.89 -18.95
C LEU A 63 2.10 -4.67 -19.49
N MET A 64 3.11 -4.60 -18.62
CA MET A 64 4.50 -4.37 -18.98
C MET A 64 5.29 -5.67 -19.15
N LYS A 65 6.47 -5.56 -19.78
CA LYS A 65 7.43 -6.66 -19.90
C LYS A 65 7.80 -7.23 -18.53
N GLU A 66 8.13 -8.52 -18.51
CA GLU A 66 8.50 -9.25 -17.29
C GLU A 66 9.70 -8.63 -16.55
N SER A 67 10.67 -8.07 -17.28
CA SER A 67 11.86 -7.42 -16.71
C SER A 67 11.50 -6.21 -15.84
N VAL A 68 10.59 -5.35 -16.32
CA VAL A 68 10.11 -4.16 -15.59
C VAL A 68 9.35 -4.60 -14.33
N PHE A 69 8.46 -5.60 -14.48
CA PHE A 69 7.71 -6.15 -13.35
C PHE A 69 8.62 -6.73 -12.28
N GLN A 70 9.63 -7.53 -12.65
CA GLN A 70 10.55 -8.11 -11.68
C GLN A 70 11.36 -7.05 -10.93
N ALA A 71 11.81 -6.00 -11.61
CA ALA A 71 12.54 -4.91 -10.98
C ALA A 71 11.67 -4.15 -9.97
N TRP A 72 10.45 -3.77 -10.37
CA TRP A 72 9.49 -3.12 -9.49
C TRP A 72 9.08 -4.02 -8.32
N TRP A 73 8.84 -5.30 -8.57
CA TRP A 73 8.41 -6.26 -7.54
C TRP A 73 9.46 -6.48 -6.46
N ARG A 74 10.75 -6.46 -6.79
CA ARG A 74 11.84 -6.55 -5.79
C ARG A 74 11.77 -5.39 -4.80
N PHE A 75 11.48 -4.18 -5.29
CA PHE A 75 11.25 -3.02 -4.43
C PHE A 75 9.99 -3.18 -3.59
N ALA A 76 8.85 -3.48 -4.23
CA ALA A 76 7.56 -3.57 -3.55
C ALA A 76 7.54 -4.65 -2.45
N ARG A 77 8.20 -5.79 -2.68
CA ARG A 77 8.31 -6.88 -1.70
C ARG A 77 8.97 -6.43 -0.39
N VAL A 78 9.93 -5.51 -0.43
CA VAL A 78 10.63 -5.03 0.76
C VAL A 78 9.92 -3.82 1.35
N TRP A 79 9.46 -2.90 0.50
CA TRP A 79 8.83 -1.66 0.94
C TRP A 79 7.52 -1.90 1.70
N ILE A 80 6.71 -2.87 1.27
CA ILE A 80 5.38 -3.08 1.84
C ILE A 80 5.43 -3.65 3.27
N PRO A 81 6.20 -4.71 3.58
CA PRO A 81 6.39 -5.12 4.96
C PRO A 81 7.04 -4.03 5.80
N ALA A 82 8.02 -3.31 5.25
CA ALA A 82 8.70 -2.22 5.96
C ALA A 82 7.73 -1.07 6.31
N SER A 83 6.84 -0.69 5.39
CA SER A 83 5.84 0.33 5.64
C SER A 83 4.78 -0.13 6.64
N MET A 84 4.30 -1.37 6.53
CA MET A 84 3.36 -1.93 7.49
C MET A 84 3.95 -1.95 8.90
N LEU A 85 5.21 -2.34 9.05
CA LEU A 85 5.92 -2.29 10.34
C LEU A 85 6.08 -0.86 10.85
N ALA A 86 6.45 0.10 10.00
CA ALA A 86 6.56 1.50 10.39
C ALA A 86 5.23 2.06 10.91
N ILE A 87 4.12 1.73 10.25
CA ILE A 87 2.77 2.15 10.66
C ILE A 87 2.35 1.45 11.96
N LEU A 88 2.70 0.17 12.15
CA LEU A 88 2.39 -0.58 13.37
C LEU A 88 3.07 0.01 14.61
N VAL A 89 4.33 0.43 14.48
CA VAL A 89 5.12 1.02 15.58
C VAL A 89 4.74 2.47 15.85
N SER A 90 4.16 3.18 14.86
CA SER A 90 3.78 4.59 15.05
C SER A 90 2.62 4.76 16.04
N PRO A 91 2.64 5.81 16.88
CA PRO A 91 1.60 6.06 17.86
C PRO A 91 0.30 6.51 17.20
N SER A 92 -0.83 6.15 17.81
CA SER A 92 -2.17 6.52 17.31
C SER A 92 -2.57 7.95 17.65
N ASN A 93 -2.10 8.47 18.79
CA ASN A 93 -2.40 9.80 19.27
C ASN A 93 -1.09 10.53 19.56
N SER A 94 -0.78 11.57 18.79
CA SER A 94 0.31 12.48 19.12
C SER A 94 -0.26 13.86 19.42
N HIS A 95 -0.23 14.27 20.70
CA HIS A 95 -0.60 15.63 21.13
C HIS A 95 0.40 16.72 20.67
N ASN A 96 1.34 16.38 19.78
CA ASN A 96 2.42 17.26 19.36
C ASN A 96 2.06 17.94 18.03
N TRP A 97 1.53 19.15 18.13
CA TRP A 97 1.16 20.05 17.02
C TRP A 97 2.28 20.36 16.02
N MET A 98 3.54 20.16 16.40
CA MET A 98 4.71 20.49 15.58
C MET A 98 5.15 19.35 14.64
N PHE A 99 4.90 18.09 15.03
CA PHE A 99 5.11 16.91 14.19
C PHE A 99 4.05 15.87 14.55
N PRO A 100 2.88 15.87 13.88
CA PRO A 100 1.86 14.85 14.12
C PRO A 100 2.32 13.53 13.50
N ILE A 101 3.25 12.84 14.17
CA ILE A 101 3.69 11.48 13.84
C ILE A 101 2.59 10.54 14.31
N GLU A 102 1.45 10.61 13.62
CA GLU A 102 0.31 9.73 13.81
C GLU A 102 0.36 8.61 12.77
N LYS A 103 -0.27 7.48 13.09
CA LYS A 103 -0.39 6.34 12.16
C LYS A 103 -0.83 6.75 10.76
N GLY A 104 -1.80 7.65 10.67
CA GLY A 104 -2.31 8.18 9.40
C GLY A 104 -1.23 8.92 8.61
N THR A 105 -0.45 9.78 9.27
CA THR A 105 0.64 10.53 8.65
C THR A 105 1.72 9.60 8.09
N VAL A 106 2.15 8.61 8.88
CA VAL A 106 3.16 7.63 8.44
C VAL A 106 2.64 6.79 7.27
N ALA A 107 1.39 6.33 7.35
CA ALA A 107 0.75 5.57 6.28
C ALA A 107 0.63 6.39 4.98
N PHE A 108 0.26 7.66 5.09
CA PHE A 108 0.13 8.58 3.97
C PHE A 108 1.48 8.86 3.29
N PHE A 109 2.50 9.28 4.06
CA PHE A 109 3.83 9.52 3.50
C PHE A 109 4.46 8.26 2.92
N SER A 110 4.34 7.12 3.60
CA SER A 110 4.79 5.84 3.07
C SER A 110 4.14 5.50 1.72
N SER A 111 2.85 5.79 1.59
CA SER A 111 2.12 5.57 0.33
C SER A 111 2.61 6.52 -0.76
N ILE A 112 2.81 7.80 -0.45
CA ILE A 112 3.40 8.78 -1.39
C ILE A 112 4.79 8.33 -1.86
N PHE A 113 5.68 7.97 -0.94
CA PHE A 113 7.01 7.50 -1.30
C PHE A 113 6.96 6.24 -2.15
N PHE A 114 6.06 5.30 -1.82
CA PHE A 114 5.85 4.12 -2.65
C PHE A 114 5.43 4.48 -4.08
N VAL A 115 4.51 5.42 -4.25
CA VAL A 115 4.07 5.89 -5.58
C VAL A 115 5.25 6.53 -6.34
N ILE A 116 5.96 7.47 -5.72
CA ILE A 116 7.07 8.19 -6.36
C ILE A 116 8.15 7.21 -6.81
N ILE A 117 8.60 6.32 -5.91
CA ILE A 117 9.66 5.35 -6.21
C ILE A 117 9.17 4.34 -7.27
N SER A 118 7.92 3.91 -7.22
CA SER A 118 7.33 3.02 -8.23
C SER A 118 7.36 3.67 -9.61
N ILE A 119 6.96 4.94 -9.73
CA ILE A 119 6.97 5.67 -11.01
C ILE A 119 8.40 5.79 -11.54
N ILE A 120 9.36 6.16 -10.69
CA ILE A 120 10.77 6.29 -11.07
C ILE A 120 11.31 4.96 -11.60
N LEU A 121 11.12 3.85 -10.85
CA LEU A 121 11.60 2.53 -11.25
C LEU A 121 10.97 2.07 -12.56
N ILE A 122 9.65 2.21 -12.70
CA ILE A 122 8.93 1.82 -13.91
C ILE A 122 9.42 2.62 -15.11
N THR A 123 9.62 3.93 -14.95
CA THR A 123 10.07 4.81 -16.04
C THR A 123 11.50 4.48 -16.48
N ILE A 124 12.44 4.33 -15.54
CA ILE A 124 13.84 4.00 -15.85
C ILE A 124 13.93 2.65 -16.57
N TRP A 125 13.24 1.63 -16.06
CA TRP A 125 13.27 0.30 -16.67
C TRP A 125 12.56 0.25 -18.02
N SER A 126 11.44 0.96 -18.16
CA SER A 126 10.73 1.08 -19.44
C SER A 126 11.60 1.75 -20.52
N LEU A 127 12.34 2.80 -20.17
CA LEU A 127 13.27 3.47 -21.09
C LEU A 127 14.48 2.59 -21.44
N LYS A 128 15.04 1.87 -20.47
CA LYS A 128 16.15 0.94 -20.69
C LYS A 128 15.76 -0.16 -21.69
N GLU A 129 14.56 -0.71 -21.54
CA GLU A 129 14.01 -1.72 -22.45
C GLU A 129 13.80 -1.22 -23.88
N ARG A 130 13.36 0.04 -24.05
CA ARG A 130 13.23 0.65 -25.39
C ARG A 130 14.59 0.81 -26.08
N LYS A 131 15.63 1.21 -25.33
CA LYS A 131 16.99 1.36 -25.87
C LYS A 131 17.59 0.02 -26.32
N ILE A 132 17.31 -1.07 -25.61
CA ILE A 132 17.78 -2.41 -25.99
C ILE A 132 17.08 -2.92 -27.25
N LYS A 133 15.79 -2.58 -27.45
CA LYS A 133 15.04 -2.99 -28.66
C LYS A 133 15.47 -2.25 -29.93
N ASN A 134 15.96 -1.01 -29.80
CA ASN A 134 16.39 -0.17 -30.93
C ASN A 134 17.87 -0.36 -31.33
N ARG A 135 18.61 -1.23 -30.65
CA ARG A 135 20.00 -1.56 -30.93
C ARG A 135 20.08 -2.99 -31.44
#